data_AF-A0A923YJV3-F1
#
_entry.id   AF-A0A923YJV3-F1
#
_cell.length_a   1.000
_cell.length_b   1.000
_cell.length_c   1.000
_cell.angle_alpha   90.00
_cell.angle_beta   90.00
_cell.angle_gamma   90.00
#
_symmetry.space_group_name_H-M   'P 1'
#
loop_
_entity.id
_entity.type
_entity.pdbx_description
1 polymer ?
#
loop_
_entity_poly.entity_id
_entity_poly.type
_entity_poly.pdbx_seq_one_letter_code
_entity_poly.pdbx_strand_id
1 'polypeptide(L)'
;MTTPKVIAYDAHGGMFAARLWWLLRSIGHASGTLLDGGLATWQALSTVAPPVIVGNINVRPTLVAQVDIDNILNNLTNQQRTLVDARAPHRFRGEIETIDPIGGTYSRCQKSFFQRQFASRWSLQTWPSVT
;
A
#
# COMPACT_ATOMS: atom_id res chain seq x y z
N MET A 1 24.29 8.76 10.84
CA MET A 1 24.16 8.35 9.41
C MET A 1 22.73 8.62 8.97
N THR A 2 22.54 9.42 7.92
CA THR A 2 21.23 9.80 7.40
C THR A 2 20.62 8.63 6.63
N THR A 3 19.38 8.25 6.93
CA THR A 3 18.67 7.21 6.16
C THR A 3 18.40 7.74 4.74
N PRO A 4 18.74 6.99 3.67
CA PRO A 4 18.49 7.45 2.31
C PRO A 4 16.99 7.60 2.04
N LYS A 5 16.60 8.63 1.28
CA LYS A 5 15.20 8.87 0.92
C LYS A 5 14.83 8.03 -0.30
N VAL A 6 13.69 7.34 -0.24
CA VAL A 6 13.13 6.57 -1.35
C VAL A 6 11.83 7.22 -1.80
N ILE A 7 11.70 7.47 -3.11
CA ILE A 7 10.47 7.95 -3.73
C ILE A 7 9.96 6.82 -4.63
N ALA A 8 8.84 6.22 -4.26
CA ALA A 8 8.23 5.12 -5.00
C ALA A 8 7.12 5.62 -5.92
N TYR A 9 7.09 5.11 -7.14
CA TYR A 9 6.09 5.43 -8.16
C TYR A 9 5.88 4.23 -9.07
N ASP A 10 4.74 4.18 -9.75
CA ASP A 10 4.44 3.15 -10.75
C ASP A 10 3.56 3.70 -11.88
N ALA A 11 3.29 2.85 -12.87
CA ALA A 11 2.39 3.15 -14.00
C ALA A 11 0.97 2.56 -13.83
N HIS A 12 0.61 2.09 -12.63
CA HIS A 12 -0.60 1.31 -12.35
C HIS A 12 -1.43 1.94 -11.20
N GLY A 13 -1.50 3.27 -11.19
CA GLY A 13 -2.32 4.02 -10.23
C GLY A 13 -1.81 3.98 -8.79
N GLY A 14 -0.56 3.58 -8.55
CA GLY A 14 0.10 3.60 -7.25
C GLY A 14 0.06 2.29 -6.47
N MET A 15 -0.54 1.21 -6.99
CA MET A 15 -0.72 -0.04 -6.23
C MET A 15 0.61 -0.70 -5.85
N PHE A 16 1.58 -0.68 -6.76
CA PHE A 16 2.89 -1.26 -6.55
C PHE A 16 3.79 -0.30 -5.77
N ALA A 17 3.66 1.00 -6.01
CA ALA A 17 4.34 2.03 -5.25
C ALA A 17 3.96 1.99 -3.77
N ALA A 18 2.66 1.92 -3.46
CA ALA A 18 2.15 1.77 -2.11
C ALA A 18 2.62 0.48 -1.44
N ARG A 19 2.66 -0.63 -2.19
CA ARG A 19 3.21 -1.91 -1.71
C ARG A 19 4.70 -1.79 -1.36
N LEU A 20 5.50 -1.17 -2.21
CA LEU A 20 6.92 -0.91 -1.96
C LEU A 20 7.11 -0.01 -0.73
N TRP A 21 6.32 1.05 -0.60
CA TRP A 21 6.34 1.92 0.58
C TRP A 21 6.05 1.15 1.87
N TRP A 22 5.03 0.28 1.87
CA TRP A 22 4.74 -0.58 3.02
C TRP A 22 5.89 -1.55 3.31
N LEU A 23 6.50 -2.14 2.28
CA LEU A 23 7.64 -3.06 2.43
C LEU A 23 8.84 -2.37 3.07
N LEU A 24 9.19 -1.16 2.65
CA LEU A 24 10.22 -0.35 3.30
C LEU A 24 9.94 -0.18 4.80
N ARG A 25 8.69 0.12 5.17
CA ARG A 25 8.32 0.27 6.59
C ARG A 25 8.35 -1.05 7.36
N SER A 26 8.03 -2.18 6.71
CA SER A 26 8.10 -3.51 7.33
C SER A 26 9.53 -3.92 7.73
N ILE A 27 10.54 -3.41 7.03
CA ILE A 27 11.96 -3.58 7.37
C ILE A 27 12.54 -2.40 8.16
N GLY A 28 11.68 -1.52 8.68
CA GLY A 28 12.05 -0.40 9.52
C GLY A 28 12.68 0.80 8.79
N HIS A 29 12.54 0.89 7.47
CA HIS A 29 12.99 2.02 6.67
C HIS A 29 11.91 3.13 6.64
N ALA A 30 12.11 4.20 7.41
CA ALA A 30 11.13 5.27 7.58
C ALA A 30 11.06 6.27 6.42
N SER A 31 12.14 6.43 5.65
CA SER A 31 12.31 7.53 4.69
C SER A 31 11.72 7.25 3.30
N GLY A 32 10.63 6.47 3.24
CA GLY A 32 9.89 6.17 2.02
C GLY A 32 8.73 7.14 1.79
N THR A 33 8.57 7.62 0.56
CA THR A 33 7.48 8.51 0.11
C THR A 33 6.92 8.04 -1.23
N LEU A 34 5.65 8.36 -1.52
CA LEU A 34 5.00 8.05 -2.80
C LEU A 34 5.00 9.28 -3.70
N LEU A 35 5.26 9.09 -5.00
CA LEU A 35 5.10 10.15 -5.98
C LEU A 35 3.65 10.24 -6.45
N ASP A 36 3.13 11.46 -6.37
CA ASP A 36 1.78 11.78 -6.78
C ASP A 36 1.60 11.74 -8.30
N GLY A 37 0.61 10.99 -8.77
CA GLY A 37 0.35 10.76 -10.20
C GLY A 37 1.35 9.82 -10.91
N GLY A 38 2.26 9.20 -10.16
CA GLY A 38 3.06 8.07 -10.64
C GLY A 38 4.03 8.41 -11.79
N LEU A 39 4.27 7.44 -12.66
CA LEU A 39 5.21 7.56 -13.78
C LEU A 39 4.84 8.70 -14.75
N ALA A 40 3.54 8.95 -14.97
CA ALA A 40 3.08 10.01 -15.86
C ALA A 40 3.52 11.40 -15.38
N THR A 41 3.39 11.68 -14.07
CA THR A 41 3.89 12.92 -13.47
C THR A 41 5.41 13.05 -13.62
N TRP A 42 6.15 11.97 -13.39
CA TRP A 42 7.61 11.98 -13.55
C TRP A 42 8.02 12.34 -14.98
N GLN A 43 7.40 11.69 -15.97
CA GLN A 43 7.69 11.89 -17.40
C GLN A 43 7.32 13.30 -17.88
N ALA A 44 6.31 13.93 -17.28
CA ALA A 44 5.95 15.31 -17.58
C ALA A 44 6.98 16.33 -17.08
N LEU A 45 7.75 15.98 -16.04
CA LEU A 45 8.77 16.85 -15.45
C LEU A 45 10.16 16.65 -16.09
N SER A 46 10.49 15.41 -16.46
CA SER A 46 11.77 15.09 -17.10
C SER A 46 11.69 13.78 -17.88
N THR A 47 12.33 13.77 -19.05
CA THR A 47 12.54 12.56 -19.86
C THR A 47 13.90 11.89 -19.58
N VAL A 48 14.74 12.52 -18.78
CA VAL A 48 16.05 12.00 -18.40
C VAL A 48 15.88 10.99 -17.27
N ALA A 49 16.36 9.76 -17.49
CA ALA A 49 16.41 8.75 -16.44
C ALA A 49 17.39 9.20 -15.33
N PRO A 50 16.99 9.13 -14.05
CA PRO A 50 17.91 9.45 -12.96
C PRO A 50 19.07 8.45 -12.94
N PRO A 51 20.26 8.87 -12.51
CA PRO A 51 21.38 7.96 -12.35
C PRO A 51 21.03 6.85 -11.35
N VAL A 52 21.45 5.62 -11.65
CA VAL A 52 21.31 4.49 -10.73
C VAL A 52 22.33 4.65 -9.61
N ILE A 53 21.86 4.95 -8.40
CA ILE A 53 22.70 5.05 -7.21
C ILE A 53 22.58 3.74 -6.44
N VAL A 54 23.69 3.01 -6.30
CA VAL A 54 23.76 1.86 -5.42
C VAL A 54 23.76 2.36 -3.98
N GLY A 55 22.79 1.89 -3.19
CA GLY A 55 22.65 2.24 -1.78
C GLY A 55 22.46 1.00 -0.91
N ASN A 56 22.73 1.14 0.38
CA ASN A 56 22.54 0.07 1.35
C ASN A 56 21.21 0.24 2.09
N ILE A 57 20.46 -0.85 2.21
CA ILE A 57 19.26 -0.93 3.03
C ILE A 57 19.58 -1.84 4.21
N ASN A 58 19.48 -1.29 5.42
CA ASN A 58 19.65 -2.04 6.66
C ASN A 58 18.28 -2.35 7.25
N VAL A 59 18.06 -3.61 7.63
CA VAL A 59 16.85 -4.03 8.34
C VAL A 59 16.87 -3.45 9.76
N ARG A 60 15.74 -2.91 10.17
CA ARG A 60 15.48 -2.29 11.48
C ARG A 60 14.15 -2.80 12.03
N PRO A 61 13.82 -2.53 13.31
CA PRO A 61 12.50 -2.86 13.84
C PRO A 61 11.37 -2.34 12.96
N THR A 62 10.35 -3.16 12.74
CA THR A 62 9.22 -2.84 11.87
C THR A 62 8.51 -1.57 12.32
N LEU A 63 8.07 -0.76 11.35
CA LEU A 63 7.28 0.45 11.56
C LEU A 63 5.80 0.27 11.20
N VAL A 64 5.39 -0.98 10.94
CA VAL A 64 4.02 -1.36 10.61
C VAL A 64 3.63 -2.62 11.37
N ALA A 65 2.37 -2.68 11.77
CA ALA A 65 1.77 -3.91 12.27
C ALA A 65 1.53 -4.89 11.12
N GLN A 66 1.83 -6.17 11.37
CA GLN A 66 1.40 -7.28 10.54
C GLN A 66 0.30 -8.02 11.27
N VAL A 67 -0.68 -8.53 10.53
CA VAL A 67 -1.82 -9.26 11.10
C VAL A 67 -1.80 -10.65 10.49
N ASP A 68 -1.68 -11.66 11.34
CA ASP A 68 -1.74 -13.06 10.94
C ASP A 68 -3.19 -13.55 10.79
N ILE A 69 -3.34 -14.77 10.29
CA ILE A 69 -4.65 -15.36 10.04
C ILE A 69 -5.44 -15.59 11.33
N ASP A 70 -4.79 -15.99 12.42
CA ASP A 70 -5.44 -16.25 13.70
C ASP A 70 -6.02 -14.95 14.30
N ASN A 71 -5.30 -13.85 14.15
CA ASN A 71 -5.75 -12.52 14.53
C ASN A 71 -6.97 -12.09 13.72
N ILE A 72 -6.98 -12.39 12.41
CA ILE A 72 -8.14 -12.13 11.55
C ILE A 72 -9.34 -12.95 12.02
N LEU A 73 -9.16 -14.27 12.21
CA LEU A 73 -10.21 -15.19 12.66
C LEU A 73 -10.79 -14.78 14.02
N ASN A 74 -9.94 -14.45 14.98
CA ASN A 74 -10.36 -13.95 16.29
C ASN A 74 -11.14 -12.64 16.18
N ASN A 75 -10.73 -11.75 15.27
CA ASN A 75 -11.42 -10.49 15.06
C ASN A 75 -12.80 -10.65 14.41
N LEU A 76 -13.07 -11.73 13.68
CA LEU A 76 -14.41 -12.02 13.14
C LEU A 76 -15.45 -12.21 14.25
N THR A 77 -15.01 -12.74 15.40
CA THR A 77 -15.86 -12.94 16.59
C THR A 77 -15.83 -11.71 17.50
N ASN A 78 -14.65 -11.18 17.81
CA ASN A 78 -14.47 -10.17 18.85
C ASN A 78 -14.67 -8.73 18.38
N GLN A 79 -14.68 -8.49 17.06
CA GLN A 79 -14.97 -7.20 16.42
C GLN A 79 -14.14 -6.01 16.93
N GLN A 80 -12.90 -6.26 17.35
CA GLN A 80 -12.01 -5.23 17.90
C GLN A 80 -11.45 -4.29 16.83
N ARG A 81 -11.42 -4.73 15.56
CA ARG A 81 -10.83 -4.00 14.44
C ARG A 81 -11.76 -4.04 13.24
N THR A 82 -11.76 -2.97 12.46
CA THR A 82 -12.41 -2.94 11.14
C THR A 82 -11.53 -3.63 10.11
N LEU A 83 -12.07 -4.65 9.45
CA LEU A 83 -11.40 -5.30 8.32
C LEU A 83 -11.78 -4.57 7.03
N VAL A 84 -10.78 -4.16 6.25
CA VAL A 84 -10.99 -3.38 5.02
C VAL A 84 -10.46 -4.17 3.83
N ASP A 85 -11.33 -4.43 2.86
CA ASP A 85 -10.98 -5.11 1.61
C ASP A 85 -10.78 -4.08 0.48
N ALA A 86 -9.58 -4.10 -0.10
CA ALA A 86 -9.16 -3.18 -1.15
C ALA A 86 -9.33 -3.73 -2.57
N ARG A 87 -9.80 -4.98 -2.73
CA ARG A 87 -10.02 -5.61 -4.04
C ARG A 87 -11.15 -4.94 -4.80
N ALA A 88 -11.22 -5.22 -6.11
CA ALA A 88 -12.25 -4.70 -6.98
C ALA A 88 -13.67 -5.07 -6.50
N PRO A 89 -14.69 -4.22 -6.76
CA PRO A 89 -16.07 -4.45 -6.29
C PRO A 89 -16.66 -5.82 -6.62
N HIS A 90 -16.43 -6.32 -7.83
CA HIS A 90 -16.96 -7.60 -8.28
C HIS A 90 -16.31 -8.78 -7.55
N ARG A 91 -15.01 -8.68 -7.21
CA ARG A 91 -14.28 -9.67 -6.41
C ARG A 91 -14.73 -9.66 -4.95
N PHE A 92 -14.92 -8.48 -4.37
CA PHE A 92 -15.45 -8.32 -3.02
C PHE A 92 -16.82 -9.00 -2.87
N ARG A 93 -17.69 -8.87 -3.88
CA ARG A 93 -19.03 -9.49 -3.89
C ARG A 93 -19.05 -10.95 -4.33
N GLY A 94 -17.92 -11.49 -4.81
CA GLY A 94 -17.84 -12.86 -5.33
C GLY A 94 -18.54 -13.08 -6.67
N GLU A 95 -18.79 -12.02 -7.44
CA GLU A 95 -19.47 -12.09 -8.74
C GLU A 95 -18.55 -12.65 -9.83
N ILE A 96 -17.29 -12.21 -9.82
CA ILE A 96 -16.25 -12.63 -10.75
C ILE A 96 -14.99 -12.80 -9.92
N GLU A 97 -14.44 -14.02 -9.89
CA GLU A 97 -13.14 -14.29 -9.30
C GLU A 97 -12.26 -15.00 -10.32
N THR A 98 -11.24 -14.29 -10.77
CA THR A 98 -10.30 -14.74 -11.80
C THR A 98 -8.92 -15.06 -11.24
N ILE A 99 -8.70 -14.82 -9.94
CA ILE A 99 -7.38 -14.92 -9.29
C ILE A 99 -7.41 -15.91 -8.14
N ASP A 100 -8.39 -15.80 -7.24
CA ASP A 100 -8.46 -16.64 -6.05
C ASP A 100 -9.30 -17.92 -6.28
N PRO A 101 -9.03 -19.04 -5.57
CA PRO A 101 -9.83 -20.26 -5.68
C PRO A 101 -11.29 -20.08 -5.21
N ILE A 102 -11.53 -19.14 -4.29
CA ILE A 102 -12.85 -18.85 -3.73
C ILE A 102 -13.09 -17.34 -3.83
N GLY A 103 -14.15 -16.97 -4.54
CA GLY A 103 -14.57 -15.58 -4.68
C GLY A 103 -15.34 -15.06 -3.46
N GLY A 104 -15.33 -13.75 -3.27
CA GLY A 104 -16.05 -13.07 -2.19
C GLY A 104 -15.16 -12.68 -1.01
N THR A 105 -15.80 -12.23 0.07
CA THR A 105 -15.12 -11.70 1.26
C THR A 105 -15.85 -12.18 2.51
N TYR A 106 -15.24 -11.99 3.68
CA TYR A 106 -15.92 -12.25 4.95
C TYR A 106 -17.07 -11.28 5.14
N SER A 107 -18.21 -11.77 5.64
CA SER A 107 -19.51 -11.06 5.70
C SER A 107 -19.50 -9.70 6.42
N ARG A 108 -18.41 -9.31 7.08
CA ARG A 108 -18.25 -8.06 7.84
C ARG A 108 -17.07 -7.20 7.41
N CYS A 109 -16.39 -7.51 6.30
CA CYS A 109 -15.40 -6.63 5.71
C CYS A 109 -16.05 -5.34 5.21
N GLN A 110 -15.47 -4.20 5.57
CA GLN A 110 -15.78 -2.94 4.92
C GLN A 110 -15.06 -2.84 3.58
N LYS A 111 -15.68 -2.09 2.66
CA LYS A 111 -15.20 -1.93 1.29
C LYS A 111 -14.48 -0.60 1.13
N SER A 112 -13.18 -0.61 0.88
CA SER A 112 -12.42 0.59 0.53
C SER A 112 -11.56 0.34 -0.69
N PHE A 113 -12.04 0.77 -1.85
CA PHE A 113 -11.32 0.53 -3.09
C PHE A 113 -10.10 1.42 -3.24
N PHE A 114 -9.00 0.78 -3.59
CA PHE A 114 -7.74 1.43 -3.91
C PHE A 114 -7.95 2.59 -4.92
N GLN A 115 -8.67 2.35 -6.03
CA GLN A 115 -8.95 3.37 -7.06
C GLN A 115 -9.68 4.62 -6.55
N ARG A 116 -10.42 4.54 -5.44
CA ARG A 116 -11.15 5.68 -4.87
C ARG A 116 -10.34 6.49 -3.86
N GLN A 117 -9.24 5.93 -3.33
CA GLN A 117 -8.38 6.63 -2.38
C GLN A 117 -7.50 7.69 -3.06
N PHE A 118 -7.13 7.49 -4.33
CA PHE A 118 -6.27 8.42 -5.08
C PHE A 118 -7.04 9.40 -5.96
N ALA A 119 -8.37 9.31 -6.03
CA ALA A 119 -9.16 10.12 -6.96
C ALA A 119 -9.57 11.52 -6.44
N SER A 120 -9.40 11.84 -5.15
CA SER A 120 -10.13 12.99 -4.57
C SER A 120 -9.38 13.95 -3.64
N ARG A 121 -8.08 13.83 -3.37
CA ARG A 121 -7.34 14.89 -2.64
C ARG A 121 -5.82 14.77 -2.80
N TRP A 122 -5.33 15.37 -3.87
CA TRP A 122 -3.92 15.44 -4.26
C TRP A 122 -3.22 16.59 -3.51
N SER A 123 -2.77 16.31 -2.29
CA SER A 123 -1.77 17.12 -1.58
C SER A 123 -0.84 16.16 -0.87
N LEU A 124 0.47 16.41 -0.89
CA LEU A 124 1.51 15.64 -0.19
C LEU A 124 1.10 15.36 1.27
N GLN A 125 0.43 14.23 1.50
CA GLN A 125 0.04 13.80 2.83
C GLN A 125 1.11 12.85 3.37
N THR A 126 1.80 13.30 4.41
CA THR A 126 2.47 12.39 5.33
C THR A 126 1.39 11.59 6.06
N TRP A 127 1.31 10.29 5.78
CA TRP A 127 0.41 9.39 6.49
C TRP A 127 0.87 9.25 7.94
N PRO A 128 -0.02 9.44 8.93
CA PRO A 128 0.35 9.21 10.32
C PRO A 128 0.67 7.73 10.54
N SER A 129 1.63 7.47 11.41
CA SER A 129 1.91 6.13 11.91
C SER A 129 0.64 5.57 12.55
N VAL A 130 0.19 4.40 12.08
CA VAL A 130 -0.89 3.65 12.74
C VAL A 130 -0.29 3.04 14.01
N THR A 131 -0.61 3.62 15.17
CA THR A 131 -0.50 2.96 16.48
C THR A 131 -1.59 1.93 16.66
#